data_AF-A0A969U025-F1
#
_entry.id   AF-A0A969U025-F1
#
_cell.length_a   1.000
_cell.length_b   1.000
_cell.length_c   1.000
_cell.angle_alpha   90.00
_cell.angle_beta   90.00
_cell.angle_gamma   90.00
#
_symmetry.space_group_name_H-M   'P 1'
#
loop_
_entity.id
_entity.type
_entity.pdbx_description
1 polymer ?
#
loop_
_entity_poly.entity_id
_entity_poly.type
_entity_poly.pdbx_seq_one_letter_code
_entity_poly.pdbx_strand_id
1 'polypeptide(L)'
;MNGWAQIPGVHIEGVCDIDPAKAEAFAQDFGARPFTDARHMLEQLQPDFVDIATTVHSHRALVELAAPATRLVICQKPLAEHMADARAMVMACENAGTHFIVHENFRWQRPFRELRKAIDKGAIGQPHFLRLSFSHDFDIYANQPYLADVADLALTDIGLHMFDLVRFLMGDVESVACHARRLNPNIRGLDAFTALLVHGAGAASSVECSFFSTWTPEP
;
A
#
# COMPACT_ATOMS: atom_id res chain seq x y z
N MET A 1 7.28 4.61 10.95
CA MET A 1 7.94 5.92 10.97
C MET A 1 9.44 5.90 11.24
N ASN A 2 10.00 4.86 11.87
CA ASN A 2 11.47 4.65 11.93
C ASN A 2 12.19 4.78 10.57
N GLY A 3 11.51 4.45 9.47
CA GLY A 3 12.06 4.63 8.12
C GLY A 3 12.49 6.07 7.83
N TRP A 4 11.73 7.08 8.27
CA TRP A 4 12.11 8.49 8.08
C TRP A 4 13.26 8.91 8.98
N ALA A 5 13.23 8.52 10.25
CA ALA A 5 14.27 8.85 11.23
C ALA A 5 15.67 8.32 10.86
N GLN A 6 15.74 7.34 9.96
CA GLN A 6 16.99 6.74 9.49
C GLN A 6 17.54 7.38 8.20
N ILE A 7 16.81 8.30 7.56
CA ILE A 7 17.23 8.93 6.31
C ILE A 7 17.95 10.25 6.61
N PRO A 8 19.25 10.38 6.26
CA PRO A 8 19.98 11.62 6.45
C PRO A 8 19.32 12.80 5.72
N GLY A 9 19.14 13.91 6.43
CA GLY A 9 18.52 15.12 5.89
C GLY A 9 16.99 15.12 5.86
N VAL A 10 16.34 14.10 6.43
CA VAL A 10 14.89 14.08 6.66
C VAL A 10 14.59 14.22 8.15
N HIS A 11 13.68 15.15 8.48
CA HIS A 11 13.25 15.43 9.85
C HIS A 11 11.73 15.31 9.95
N ILE A 12 11.24 14.70 11.04
CA ILE A 12 9.82 14.64 11.35
C ILE A 12 9.46 15.86 12.19
N GLU A 13 9.05 16.95 11.53
CA GLU A 13 8.77 18.24 12.19
C GLU A 13 7.44 18.25 12.97
N GLY A 14 6.50 17.40 12.59
CA GLY A 14 5.20 17.27 13.24
C GLY A 14 4.46 15.99 12.90
N VAL A 15 3.47 15.68 13.73
CA VAL A 15 2.54 14.56 13.57
C VAL A 15 1.12 15.05 13.80
N CYS A 16 0.17 14.52 13.03
CA CYS A 16 -1.24 14.78 13.23
C CYS A 16 -2.00 13.47 13.43
N ASP A 17 -2.75 13.38 14.52
CA ASP A 17 -3.74 12.33 14.76
C ASP A 17 -4.99 12.96 15.41
N ILE A 18 -6.17 12.48 15.04
CA ILE A 18 -7.43 12.95 15.66
C ILE A 18 -7.51 12.55 17.14
N ASP A 19 -6.76 11.52 17.55
CA ASP A 19 -6.56 11.10 18.92
C ASP A 19 -5.34 11.85 19.52
N PRO A 20 -5.56 12.82 20.43
CA PRO A 20 -4.46 13.61 21.00
C PRO A 20 -3.41 12.74 21.70
N ALA A 21 -3.82 11.64 22.33
CA ALA A 21 -2.89 10.77 23.05
C ALA A 21 -1.93 10.06 22.10
N LYS A 22 -2.40 9.67 20.91
CA LYS A 22 -1.53 9.09 19.87
C LYS A 22 -0.58 10.11 19.28
N ALA A 23 -1.07 11.33 19.01
CA ALA A 23 -0.23 12.42 18.52
C ALA A 23 0.87 12.78 19.52
N GLU A 24 0.54 12.88 20.82
CA GLU A 24 1.50 13.15 21.90
C GLU A 24 2.52 12.03 22.07
N ALA A 25 2.08 10.77 22.10
CA ALA A 25 2.98 9.63 22.22
C ALA A 25 3.98 9.57 21.05
N PHE A 26 3.49 9.76 19.82
CA PHE A 26 4.34 9.79 18.65
C PHE A 26 5.33 10.97 18.68
N ALA A 27 4.87 12.16 19.07
CA ALA A 27 5.70 13.34 19.22
C ALA A 27 6.84 13.11 20.21
N GLN A 28 6.58 12.42 21.33
CA GLN A 28 7.59 12.04 22.32
C GLN A 28 8.63 11.07 21.75
N ASP A 29 8.19 10.05 21.01
CA ASP A 29 9.08 9.02 20.44
C ASP A 29 10.01 9.57 19.35
N PHE A 30 9.54 10.55 18.56
CA PHE A 30 10.24 11.04 17.37
C PHE A 30 10.71 12.50 17.44
N GLY A 31 10.45 13.20 18.55
CA GLY A 31 10.82 14.62 18.72
C GLY A 31 10.03 15.57 17.81
N ALA A 32 8.79 15.21 17.45
CA ALA A 32 7.93 15.98 16.57
C ALA A 32 6.98 16.91 17.35
N ARG A 33 6.35 17.87 16.67
CA ARG A 33 5.24 18.65 17.26
C ARG A 33 3.90 17.93 17.08
N PRO A 34 3.09 17.73 18.15
CA PRO A 34 1.79 17.09 18.02
C PRO A 34 0.72 18.08 17.53
N PHE A 35 -0.14 17.60 16.64
CA PHE A 35 -1.31 18.30 16.12
C PHE A 35 -2.52 17.37 16.11
N THR A 36 -3.71 17.96 16.16
CA THR A 36 -4.99 17.24 16.02
C THR A 36 -5.81 17.72 14.82
N ASP A 37 -5.30 18.73 14.11
CA ASP A 37 -5.88 19.27 12.88
C ASP A 37 -4.80 19.40 11.80
N ALA A 38 -5.01 18.71 10.68
CA ALA A 38 -4.02 18.62 9.61
C ALA A 38 -3.84 19.96 8.87
N ARG A 39 -4.88 20.79 8.79
CA ARG A 39 -4.80 22.12 8.15
C ARG A 39 -3.92 23.03 8.99
N HIS A 40 -4.16 23.09 10.29
CA HIS A 40 -3.36 23.84 11.24
C HIS A 40 -1.90 23.38 11.23
N MET A 41 -1.67 22.07 11.19
CA MET A 41 -0.32 21.51 11.04
C MET A 41 0.38 22.03 9.78
N LEU A 42 -0.26 21.95 8.62
CA LEU A 42 0.32 22.41 7.35
C LEU A 42 0.61 23.92 7.36
N GLU A 43 -0.29 24.74 7.91
CA GLU A 43 -0.13 26.18 8.01
C GLU A 43 1.02 26.60 8.95
N GLN A 44 1.17 25.90 10.08
CA GLN A 44 2.21 26.21 11.07
C GLN A 44 3.59 25.67 10.69
N LEU A 45 3.65 24.49 10.08
CA LEU A 45 4.91 23.82 9.78
C LEU A 45 5.46 24.17 8.41
N GLN A 46 4.59 24.40 7.42
CA GLN A 46 4.97 24.58 6.01
C GLN A 46 5.98 23.51 5.53
N PRO A 47 5.67 22.21 5.68
CA PRO A 47 6.65 21.16 5.46
C PRO A 47 6.97 20.96 3.97
N ASP A 48 8.18 20.47 3.67
CA ASP A 48 8.56 20.12 2.29
C ASP A 48 7.67 19.02 1.69
N PHE A 49 7.25 18.06 2.52
CA PHE A 49 6.39 16.94 2.13
C PHE A 49 5.53 16.45 3.29
N VAL A 50 4.49 15.65 2.99
CA VAL A 50 3.70 14.91 3.97
C VAL A 50 3.64 13.42 3.68
N ASP A 51 3.54 12.61 4.73
CA ASP A 51 3.28 11.17 4.68
C ASP A 51 1.93 10.86 5.36
N ILE A 52 0.91 10.60 4.55
CA ILE A 52 -0.46 10.29 4.98
C ILE A 52 -0.53 8.79 5.27
N ALA A 53 -0.43 8.44 6.55
CA ALA A 53 -0.46 7.07 7.06
C ALA A 53 -1.74 6.72 7.85
N THR A 54 -2.86 7.36 7.51
CA THR A 54 -4.18 7.09 8.07
C THR A 54 -4.85 5.90 7.37
N THR A 55 -6.13 5.64 7.66
CA THR A 55 -6.93 4.66 6.92
C THR A 55 -7.61 5.29 5.71
N VAL A 56 -8.00 4.44 4.74
CA VAL A 56 -8.44 4.84 3.39
C VAL A 56 -9.52 5.91 3.34
N HIS A 57 -10.44 5.95 4.32
CA HIS A 57 -11.55 6.91 4.35
C HIS A 57 -11.12 8.37 4.39
N SER A 58 -9.93 8.67 4.95
CA SER A 58 -9.45 10.06 5.05
C SER A 58 -8.42 10.42 3.97
N HIS A 59 -7.94 9.45 3.18
CA HIS A 59 -6.87 9.67 2.21
C HIS A 59 -7.20 10.78 1.22
N ARG A 60 -8.38 10.75 0.58
CA ARG A 60 -8.75 11.74 -0.44
C ARG A 60 -8.73 13.16 0.10
N ALA A 61 -9.42 13.39 1.23
CA ALA A 61 -9.50 14.71 1.84
C ALA A 61 -8.12 15.24 2.26
N LEU A 62 -7.27 14.37 2.81
CA LEU A 62 -5.91 14.75 3.23
C LEU A 62 -4.99 15.02 2.03
N VAL A 63 -5.09 14.25 0.95
CA VAL A 63 -4.32 14.50 -0.28
C VAL A 63 -4.75 15.82 -0.92
N GLU A 64 -6.06 16.06 -1.08
CA GLU A 64 -6.57 17.32 -1.64
C GLU A 64 -6.17 18.53 -0.76
N LEU A 65 -6.12 18.36 0.56
CA LEU A 65 -5.66 19.38 1.50
C LEU A 65 -4.15 19.67 1.39
N ALA A 66 -3.33 18.63 1.32
CA ALA A 66 -1.87 18.75 1.38
C ALA A 66 -1.23 19.07 0.01
N ALA A 67 -1.88 18.69 -1.09
CA ALA A 67 -1.39 18.92 -2.44
C ALA A 67 -0.94 20.37 -2.69
N PRO A 68 -1.75 21.42 -2.44
CA PRO A 68 -1.31 22.80 -2.68
C PRO A 68 -0.32 23.35 -1.64
N ALA A 69 -0.09 22.63 -0.53
CA ALA A 69 0.70 23.12 0.59
C ALA A 69 2.13 22.53 0.64
N THR A 70 2.43 21.54 -0.18
CA THR A 70 3.68 20.75 -0.10
C THR A 70 4.23 20.41 -1.47
N ARG A 71 5.51 20.02 -1.55
CA ARG A 71 6.16 19.62 -2.82
C ARG A 71 5.97 18.15 -3.15
N LEU A 72 5.69 17.34 -2.13
CA LEU A 72 5.47 15.90 -2.25
C LEU A 72 4.40 15.44 -1.24
N VAL A 73 3.47 14.63 -1.72
CA VAL A 73 2.53 13.89 -0.89
C VAL A 73 2.81 12.40 -1.05
N ILE A 74 2.97 11.71 0.07
CA ILE A 74 3.02 10.25 0.17
C ILE A 74 1.71 9.80 0.82
N CYS A 75 1.07 8.75 0.31
CA CYS A 75 -0.20 8.26 0.86
C CYS A 75 -0.23 6.74 0.94
N GLN A 76 -0.69 6.21 2.08
CA GLN A 76 -0.78 4.78 2.32
C GLN A 76 -1.73 4.05 1.38
N LYS A 77 -1.52 2.73 1.30
CA LYS A 77 -2.45 1.79 0.66
C LYS A 77 -3.60 1.42 1.62
N PRO A 78 -4.76 0.97 1.10
CA PRO A 78 -5.24 1.17 -0.26
C PRO A 78 -5.36 2.66 -0.56
N LEU A 79 -5.02 3.07 -1.79
CA LEU A 79 -4.99 4.49 -2.15
C LEU A 79 -6.36 5.15 -1.93
N ALA A 80 -7.43 4.51 -2.40
CA ALA A 80 -8.81 4.94 -2.23
C ALA A 80 -9.74 3.73 -2.30
N GLU A 81 -10.98 3.87 -1.81
CA GLU A 81 -12.02 2.83 -1.95
C GLU A 81 -12.52 2.71 -3.39
N HIS A 82 -12.61 3.83 -4.09
CA HIS A 82 -13.15 3.89 -5.44
C HIS A 82 -12.12 4.47 -6.41
N MET A 83 -12.14 3.97 -7.65
CA MET A 83 -11.27 4.47 -8.71
C MET A 83 -11.48 5.97 -9.00
N ALA A 84 -12.71 6.47 -8.84
CA ALA A 84 -13.01 7.90 -9.02
C ALA A 84 -12.26 8.77 -8.00
N ASP A 85 -12.18 8.33 -6.74
CA ASP A 85 -11.45 9.04 -5.68
C ASP A 85 -9.95 9.01 -5.93
N ALA A 86 -9.39 7.85 -6.31
CA ALA A 86 -7.98 7.75 -6.67
C ALA A 86 -7.61 8.70 -7.84
N ARG A 87 -8.46 8.80 -8.86
CA ARG A 87 -8.27 9.76 -9.97
C ARG A 87 -8.36 11.20 -9.51
N ALA A 88 -9.31 11.53 -8.64
CA ALA A 88 -9.44 12.88 -8.08
C ALA A 88 -8.19 13.29 -7.30
N MET A 89 -7.64 12.38 -6.50
CA MET A 89 -6.39 12.59 -5.75
C MET A 89 -5.20 12.86 -6.66
N VAL A 90 -5.03 12.06 -7.73
CA VAL A 90 -3.99 12.28 -8.75
C VAL A 90 -4.15 13.65 -9.41
N MET A 91 -5.36 13.99 -9.86
CA MET A 91 -5.62 15.29 -10.49
C MET A 91 -5.36 16.47 -9.54
N ALA A 92 -5.68 16.35 -8.24
CA ALA A 92 -5.42 17.40 -7.26
C ALA A 92 -3.91 17.69 -7.13
N CYS A 93 -3.09 16.64 -7.06
CA CYS A 93 -1.63 16.78 -7.02
C CYS A 93 -1.07 17.31 -8.35
N GLU A 94 -1.53 16.82 -9.50
CA GLU A 94 -1.13 17.31 -10.82
C GLU A 94 -1.44 18.80 -10.99
N ASN A 95 -2.64 19.24 -10.62
CA ASN A 95 -3.05 20.64 -10.70
C ASN A 95 -2.24 21.55 -9.77
N ALA A 96 -1.79 21.03 -8.62
CA ALA A 96 -0.93 21.76 -7.69
C ALA A 96 0.55 21.77 -8.09
N GLY A 97 0.95 20.93 -9.06
CA GLY A 97 2.37 20.72 -9.39
C GLY A 97 3.13 19.92 -8.33
N THR A 98 2.41 19.11 -7.54
CA THR A 98 2.93 18.38 -6.39
C THR A 98 3.21 16.94 -6.75
N HIS A 99 4.38 16.42 -6.38
CA HIS A 99 4.68 15.01 -6.59
C HIS A 99 3.77 14.14 -5.72
N PHE A 100 3.28 13.03 -6.27
CA PHE A 100 2.40 12.12 -5.55
C PHE A 100 2.91 10.68 -5.62
N ILE A 101 3.08 10.07 -4.45
CA ILE A 101 3.58 8.69 -4.30
C ILE A 101 2.59 7.90 -3.45
N VAL A 102 2.19 6.73 -3.94
CA VAL A 102 1.50 5.74 -3.10
C VAL A 102 2.57 4.94 -2.36
N HIS A 103 2.40 4.76 -1.05
CA HIS A 103 3.29 3.96 -0.20
C HIS A 103 3.07 2.45 -0.44
N GLU A 104 3.28 2.03 -1.68
CA GLU A 104 3.21 0.64 -2.16
C GLU A 104 4.62 0.03 -2.10
N ASN A 105 4.94 -0.60 -0.97
CA ASN A 105 6.32 -0.93 -0.59
C ASN A 105 6.80 -2.31 -1.06
N PHE A 106 5.93 -3.23 -1.51
CA PHE A 106 6.34 -4.61 -1.81
C PHE A 106 7.38 -4.67 -2.94
N ARG A 107 7.15 -3.91 -4.03
CA ARG A 107 8.12 -3.82 -5.14
C ARG A 107 9.50 -3.28 -4.75
N TRP A 108 9.60 -2.63 -3.59
CA TRP A 108 10.85 -2.06 -3.07
C TRP A 108 11.68 -3.03 -2.24
N GLN A 109 11.14 -4.19 -1.89
CA GLN A 109 11.91 -5.21 -1.19
C GLN A 109 13.06 -5.72 -2.07
N ARG A 110 14.22 -5.95 -1.45
CA ARG A 110 15.44 -6.40 -2.12
C ARG A 110 15.25 -7.55 -3.12
N PRO A 111 14.57 -8.67 -2.81
CA PRO A 111 14.40 -9.76 -3.77
C PRO A 111 13.72 -9.33 -5.06
N PHE A 112 12.66 -8.52 -4.99
CA PHE A 112 11.94 -8.05 -6.18
C PHE A 112 12.74 -7.00 -6.95
N ARG A 113 13.50 -6.14 -6.27
CA ARG A 113 14.40 -5.19 -6.92
C ARG A 113 15.51 -5.90 -7.70
N GLU A 114 16.11 -6.95 -7.14
CA GLU A 114 17.13 -7.73 -7.83
C GLU A 114 16.55 -8.56 -8.98
N LEU A 115 15.36 -9.14 -8.80
CA LEU A 115 14.65 -9.85 -9.87
C LEU A 115 14.36 -8.91 -11.05
N ARG A 116 13.83 -7.71 -10.79
CA ARG A 116 13.59 -6.70 -11.83
C ARG A 116 14.87 -6.33 -12.56
N LYS A 117 15.96 -6.07 -11.83
CA LYS A 117 17.27 -5.77 -12.44
C LYS A 117 17.76 -6.91 -13.34
N ALA A 118 17.55 -8.17 -12.96
CA ALA A 118 17.95 -9.33 -13.77
C ALA A 118 17.12 -9.43 -15.06
N ILE A 119 15.81 -9.17 -14.96
CA ILE A 119 14.90 -9.10 -16.13
C ILE A 119 15.33 -7.96 -17.07
N ASP A 120 15.55 -6.75 -16.54
CA ASP A 120 15.95 -5.59 -17.35
C ASP A 120 17.31 -5.81 -18.05
N LYS A 121 18.20 -6.61 -17.47
CA LYS A 121 19.48 -7.02 -18.07
C LYS A 121 19.36 -8.14 -19.11
N GLY A 122 18.15 -8.66 -19.34
CA GLY A 122 17.89 -9.74 -20.30
C GLY A 122 18.38 -11.11 -19.84
N ALA A 123 18.60 -11.33 -18.54
CA ALA A 123 19.18 -12.58 -18.02
C ALA A 123 18.38 -13.85 -18.36
N ILE A 124 17.08 -13.71 -18.61
CA ILE A 124 16.16 -14.79 -18.98
C ILE A 124 15.42 -14.56 -20.30
N GLY A 125 15.85 -13.55 -21.08
CA GLY A 125 15.09 -13.07 -22.24
C GLY A 125 13.77 -12.40 -21.83
N GLN A 126 12.77 -12.43 -22.72
CA GLN A 126 11.43 -11.90 -22.45
C GLN A 126 10.66 -12.85 -21.51
N PRO A 127 10.19 -12.40 -20.34
CA PRO A 127 9.32 -13.20 -19.50
C PRO A 127 7.97 -13.49 -20.19
N HIS A 128 7.54 -14.75 -20.17
CA HIS A 128 6.24 -15.18 -20.75
C HIS A 128 5.22 -15.60 -19.68
N PHE A 129 5.69 -16.07 -18.53
CA PHE A 129 4.84 -16.49 -17.43
C PHE A 129 5.44 -16.11 -16.08
N LEU A 130 4.63 -15.54 -15.19
CA LEU A 130 4.98 -15.26 -13.79
C LEU A 130 3.97 -15.93 -12.86
N ARG A 131 4.46 -16.53 -11.78
CA ARG A 131 3.62 -17.01 -10.68
C ARG A 131 4.01 -16.33 -9.39
N LEU A 132 3.05 -15.72 -8.70
CA LEU A 132 3.21 -15.18 -7.35
C LEU A 132 2.25 -15.88 -6.39
N SER A 133 2.75 -16.27 -5.23
CA SER A 133 1.96 -16.89 -4.18
C SER A 133 2.27 -16.24 -2.83
N PHE A 134 1.22 -15.94 -2.07
CA PHE A 134 1.29 -15.45 -0.70
C PHE A 134 0.31 -16.26 0.15
N SER A 135 0.81 -17.25 0.87
CA SER A 135 -0.04 -18.19 1.61
C SER A 135 0.55 -18.48 2.97
N HIS A 136 -0.25 -18.27 4.02
CA HIS A 136 0.12 -18.54 5.41
C HIS A 136 -1.12 -18.83 6.26
N ASP A 137 -0.89 -19.18 7.52
CA ASP A 137 -1.86 -19.32 8.60
C ASP A 137 -1.57 -18.38 9.79
N PHE A 138 -0.62 -17.45 9.63
CA PHE A 138 -0.30 -16.44 10.63
C PHE A 138 -1.53 -15.64 11.06
N ASP A 139 -1.72 -15.49 12.38
CA ASP A 139 -2.84 -14.75 12.97
C ASP A 139 -2.64 -13.23 12.84
N ILE A 140 -2.98 -12.71 11.67
CA ILE A 140 -2.97 -11.27 11.38
C ILE A 140 -4.03 -10.49 12.18
N TYR A 141 -5.05 -11.17 12.70
CA TYR A 141 -6.19 -10.54 13.39
C TYR A 141 -5.82 -10.14 14.82
N ALA A 142 -4.90 -10.87 15.46
CA ALA A 142 -4.41 -10.53 16.80
C ALA A 142 -3.80 -9.11 16.85
N ASN A 143 -3.04 -8.73 15.82
CA ASN A 143 -2.40 -7.41 15.73
C ASN A 143 -3.31 -6.36 15.09
N GLN A 144 -4.22 -6.76 14.21
CA GLN A 144 -5.11 -5.85 13.47
C GLN A 144 -6.54 -6.39 13.46
N PRO A 145 -7.29 -6.26 14.57
CA PRO A 145 -8.61 -6.87 14.71
C PRO A 145 -9.61 -6.45 13.62
N TYR A 146 -9.49 -5.21 13.11
CA TYR A 146 -10.39 -4.68 12.08
C TYR A 146 -10.34 -5.49 10.77
N LEU A 147 -9.25 -6.21 10.48
CA LEU A 147 -9.11 -7.01 9.27
C LEU A 147 -10.19 -8.11 9.16
N ALA A 148 -10.70 -8.61 10.29
CA ALA A 148 -11.73 -9.65 10.31
C ALA A 148 -13.07 -9.21 9.66
N ASP A 149 -13.32 -7.89 9.64
CA ASP A 149 -14.55 -7.30 9.11
C ASP A 149 -14.41 -6.75 7.68
N VAL A 150 -13.19 -6.70 7.12
CA VAL A 150 -12.95 -6.20 5.76
C VAL A 150 -13.51 -7.19 4.73
N ALA A 151 -14.49 -6.76 3.93
CA ALA A 151 -15.23 -7.64 3.01
C ALA A 151 -14.32 -8.35 1.99
N ASP A 152 -13.43 -7.62 1.31
CA ASP A 152 -12.52 -8.16 0.29
C ASP A 152 -11.08 -8.30 0.83
N LEU A 153 -10.95 -8.74 2.09
CA LEU A 153 -9.72 -8.75 2.88
C LEU A 153 -8.45 -9.10 2.09
N ALA A 154 -8.38 -10.29 1.49
CA ALA A 154 -7.18 -10.75 0.79
C ALA A 154 -6.85 -9.89 -0.43
N LEU A 155 -7.85 -9.39 -1.15
CA LEU A 155 -7.64 -8.52 -2.31
C LEU A 155 -7.16 -7.12 -1.88
N THR A 156 -7.78 -6.54 -0.86
CA THR A 156 -7.50 -5.17 -0.43
C THR A 156 -6.29 -5.04 0.49
N ASP A 157 -5.90 -6.10 1.20
CA ASP A 157 -4.76 -6.03 2.11
C ASP A 157 -3.44 -6.43 1.44
N ILE A 158 -3.40 -7.62 0.82
CA ILE A 158 -2.21 -8.17 0.16
C ILE A 158 -2.34 -8.23 -1.37
N GLY A 159 -3.54 -8.42 -1.90
CA GLY A 159 -3.77 -8.55 -3.33
C GLY A 159 -3.25 -7.34 -4.11
N LEU A 160 -3.48 -6.12 -3.60
CA LEU A 160 -2.93 -4.91 -4.22
C LEU A 160 -1.40 -4.94 -4.36
N HIS A 161 -0.68 -5.49 -3.37
CA HIS A 161 0.78 -5.60 -3.42
C HIS A 161 1.21 -6.63 -4.46
N MET A 162 0.47 -7.74 -4.57
CA MET A 162 0.75 -8.79 -5.55
C MET A 162 0.45 -8.33 -6.97
N PHE A 163 -0.66 -7.64 -7.21
CA PHE A 163 -0.99 -7.06 -8.52
C PHE A 163 -0.01 -5.97 -8.92
N ASP A 164 0.45 -5.18 -7.96
CA ASP A 164 1.51 -4.21 -8.15
C ASP A 164 2.84 -4.87 -8.56
N LEU A 165 3.25 -5.95 -7.89
CA LEU A 165 4.43 -6.75 -8.25
C LEU A 165 4.32 -7.39 -9.63
N VAL A 166 3.15 -7.94 -9.97
CA VAL A 166 2.87 -8.47 -11.31
C VAL A 166 3.11 -7.39 -12.36
N ARG A 167 2.53 -6.20 -12.19
CA ARG A 167 2.75 -5.07 -13.11
C ARG A 167 4.19 -4.61 -13.15
N PHE A 168 4.86 -4.60 -11.99
CA PHE A 168 6.26 -4.22 -11.88
C PHE A 168 7.20 -5.18 -12.62
N LEU A 169 6.90 -6.49 -12.66
CA LEU A 169 7.77 -7.49 -13.27
C LEU A 169 7.40 -7.81 -14.72
N MET A 170 6.11 -7.78 -15.06
CA MET A 170 5.57 -8.23 -16.36
C MET A 170 4.97 -7.11 -17.21
N GLY A 171 4.85 -5.89 -16.68
CA GLY A 171 4.16 -4.78 -17.34
C GLY A 171 2.65 -4.77 -17.08
N ASP A 172 1.96 -3.79 -17.64
CA ASP A 172 0.53 -3.59 -17.42
C ASP A 172 -0.33 -4.78 -17.89
N VAL A 173 -1.50 -4.91 -17.26
CA VAL A 173 -2.44 -6.01 -17.46
C VAL A 173 -3.57 -5.58 -18.40
N GLU A 174 -3.90 -6.42 -19.36
CA GLU A 174 -4.99 -6.20 -20.32
C GLU A 174 -6.31 -6.83 -19.85
N SER A 175 -6.26 -8.00 -19.20
CA SER A 175 -7.45 -8.65 -18.64
C SER A 175 -7.13 -9.48 -17.41
N VAL A 176 -8.15 -9.67 -16.56
CA VAL A 176 -8.08 -10.45 -15.32
C VAL A 176 -9.29 -11.36 -15.19
N ALA A 177 -9.05 -12.60 -14.79
CA ALA A 177 -10.06 -13.51 -14.27
C ALA A 177 -9.70 -13.84 -12.82
N CYS A 178 -10.59 -13.57 -11.88
CA CYS A 178 -10.31 -13.72 -10.45
C CYS A 178 -11.46 -14.46 -9.76
N HIS A 179 -11.11 -15.41 -8.89
CA HIS A 179 -12.04 -16.06 -7.98
C HIS A 179 -11.58 -15.85 -6.55
N ALA A 180 -12.38 -15.14 -5.77
CA ALA A 180 -12.15 -14.89 -4.35
C ALA A 180 -13.16 -15.66 -3.51
N ARG A 181 -12.73 -16.11 -2.33
CA ARG A 181 -13.56 -16.91 -1.41
C ARG A 181 -13.14 -16.67 0.03
N ARG A 182 -14.06 -16.98 0.95
CA ARG A 182 -13.76 -17.10 2.37
C ARG A 182 -13.45 -18.56 2.72
N LEU A 183 -12.33 -18.77 3.38
CA LEU A 183 -11.85 -20.05 3.91
C LEU A 183 -11.96 -20.08 5.44
N ASN A 184 -11.49 -19.05 6.14
CA ASN A 184 -11.58 -18.97 7.59
C ASN A 184 -13.04 -18.73 8.02
N PRO A 185 -13.65 -19.65 8.79
CA PRO A 185 -15.05 -19.51 9.22
C PRO A 185 -15.24 -18.41 10.29
N ASN A 186 -14.17 -17.95 10.93
CA ASN A 186 -14.22 -17.00 12.06
C ASN A 186 -14.20 -15.53 11.64
N ILE A 187 -14.11 -15.26 10.35
CA ILE A 187 -14.07 -13.89 9.81
C ILE A 187 -15.23 -13.66 8.83
N ARG A 188 -15.43 -12.40 8.45
CA ARG A 188 -16.44 -12.01 7.45
C ARG A 188 -15.84 -11.92 6.05
N GLY A 189 -14.57 -11.51 5.96
CA GLY A 189 -13.90 -11.20 4.71
C GLY A 189 -13.55 -12.39 3.83
N LEU A 190 -13.36 -12.12 2.52
CA LEU A 190 -12.73 -13.03 1.58
C LEU A 190 -11.21 -13.04 1.85
N ASP A 191 -10.71 -14.10 2.46
CA ASP A 191 -9.30 -14.28 2.87
C ASP A 191 -8.47 -15.12 1.91
N ALA A 192 -9.03 -15.48 0.75
CA ALA A 192 -8.29 -16.16 -0.30
C ALA A 192 -8.76 -15.74 -1.70
N PHE A 193 -7.83 -15.73 -2.65
CA PHE A 193 -8.15 -15.59 -4.07
C PHE A 193 -7.15 -16.31 -4.97
N THR A 194 -7.61 -16.64 -6.18
CA THR A 194 -6.77 -17.04 -7.31
C THR A 194 -7.12 -16.14 -8.49
N ALA A 195 -6.11 -15.55 -9.11
CA ALA A 195 -6.26 -14.70 -10.29
C ALA A 195 -5.34 -15.15 -11.42
N LEU A 196 -5.85 -15.09 -12.65
CA LEU A 196 -5.10 -15.20 -13.90
C LEU A 196 -5.12 -13.82 -14.57
N LEU A 197 -3.95 -13.32 -14.96
CA LEU A 197 -3.80 -12.04 -15.62
C LEU A 197 -3.13 -12.23 -16.98
N VAL A 198 -3.62 -11.50 -17.99
CA VAL A 198 -3.03 -11.44 -19.33
C VAL A 198 -2.38 -10.08 -19.53
N HIS A 199 -1.16 -10.09 -20.06
CA HIS A 199 -0.34 -8.92 -20.36
C HIS A 199 -0.17 -8.74 -21.87
N GLY A 200 0.40 -7.60 -22.28
CA GLY A 200 0.76 -7.34 -23.66
C GLY A 200 1.61 -8.45 -24.29
N ALA A 201 1.41 -8.67 -25.59
CA ALA A 201 2.06 -9.73 -26.37
C ALA A 201 1.77 -11.18 -25.89
N GLY A 202 0.72 -11.38 -25.08
CA GLY A 202 0.23 -12.71 -24.70
C GLY A 202 0.97 -13.35 -23.52
N ALA A 203 1.85 -12.62 -22.83
CA ALA A 203 2.40 -13.09 -21.56
C ALA A 203 1.29 -13.19 -20.49
N ALA A 204 1.45 -14.09 -19.54
CA ALA A 204 0.43 -14.33 -18.51
C ALA A 204 1.04 -14.38 -17.11
N SER A 205 0.22 -14.16 -16.09
CA SER A 205 0.62 -14.43 -14.71
C SER A 205 -0.49 -15.06 -13.88
N SER A 206 -0.11 -15.90 -12.92
CA SER A 206 -1.02 -16.41 -11.89
C SER A 206 -0.65 -15.84 -10.53
N VAL A 207 -1.67 -15.43 -9.78
CA VAL A 207 -1.54 -14.86 -8.43
C VAL A 207 -2.44 -15.64 -7.50
N GLU A 208 -1.87 -16.19 -6.44
CA GLU A 208 -2.61 -16.94 -5.44
C GLU A 208 -2.37 -16.36 -4.04
N CYS A 209 -3.43 -16.07 -3.30
CA CYS A 209 -3.36 -15.59 -1.92
C CYS A 209 -4.26 -16.40 -1.01
N SER A 210 -3.80 -16.67 0.22
CA SER A 210 -4.63 -17.27 1.28
C SER A 210 -4.05 -16.96 2.66
N PHE A 211 -4.89 -16.45 3.57
CA PHE A 211 -4.54 -16.26 4.99
C PHE A 211 -5.01 -17.42 5.89
N PHE A 212 -5.43 -18.53 5.27
CA PHE A 212 -5.91 -19.72 5.95
C PHE A 212 -5.34 -20.98 5.29
N SER A 213 -4.03 -20.95 5.02
CA SER A 213 -3.28 -22.06 4.44
C SER A 213 -2.55 -22.83 5.53
N THR A 214 -3.24 -23.76 6.16
CA THR A 214 -2.68 -24.59 7.24
C THR A 214 -1.92 -25.79 6.67
N TRP A 215 -0.85 -26.18 7.36
CA TRP A 215 -0.20 -27.48 7.15
C TRP A 215 -0.66 -28.45 8.22
N THR A 216 -0.93 -29.71 7.89
CA THR A 216 -1.30 -30.72 8.89
C THR A 216 -0.74 -32.10 8.52
N PRO A 217 0.04 -32.75 9.41
CA PRO A 217 0.57 -32.20 10.66
C PRO A 217 1.59 -31.07 10.38
N GLU A 218 1.71 -30.11 11.29
CA GLU A 218 2.85 -29.16 11.27
C GLU A 218 4.16 -29.98 11.31
N PRO A 219 5.15 -29.66 10.46
CA PRO A 219 6.40 -30.40 10.39
C PRO A 219 7.29 -30.20 11.62
#